data_AF-A0A2V7BM21-F1
#
_entry.id   AF-A0A2V7BM21-F1
#
_cell.length_a   1.000
_cell.length_b   1.000
_cell.length_c   1.000
_cell.angle_alpha   90.00
_cell.angle_beta   90.00
_cell.angle_gamma   90.00
#
_symmetry.space_group_name_H-M   'P 1'
#
loop_
_entity.id
_entity.type
_entity.pdbx_description
1 polymer ?
#
loop_
_entity_poly.entity_id
_entity_poly.type
_entity_poly.pdbx_seq_one_letter_code
_entity_poly.pdbx_strand_id
1 'polypeptide(L)'
;MQLIDRLGARLAAMRWDDAGRLESAWVRIPDGSWLGIEPRATADAPWGWSDRLWHAAEPPPDAGWRGTPLTVFETLDWAHIDRIPTLAEPARLPSGGGTAVLNLIAALAVAQGAGALAYRGPYPTEQLFLALLESFRYEPAVRDPLAAFIGGGLAWRPAPSERLFVRNDLYVQRRERIEKVVWRGITYYRPDWQGVARHAPRRITDTPGGVRCELWVLEQPLEEHLRLGANGDLSEIVAAEPAPAASRPLPPDVWSGVVATVAARAVPPLAPFVESVGRAFSLEWGPVARDLINIGRGRVRVSARLREVLGARLAAAPSRADRAALGLAVVVEIASLVGDELRGRAQAELARRGPDALSDARVSSPRGGAERAREITAAVATLLADASD
;
A
#
# COMPACT_ATOMS: atom_id res chain seq x y z
N MET A 1 8.83 -28.06 8.62
CA MET A 1 8.98 -27.66 7.20
C MET A 1 9.61 -26.27 7.11
N GLN A 2 10.57 -26.06 6.21
CA GLN A 2 11.14 -24.73 5.94
C GLN A 2 10.95 -24.40 4.46
N LEU A 3 10.63 -23.13 4.18
CA LEU A 3 10.65 -22.57 2.83
C LEU A 3 11.88 -21.68 2.72
N ILE A 4 12.67 -21.89 1.69
CA ILE A 4 13.92 -21.17 1.41
C ILE A 4 13.83 -20.64 -0.02
N ASP A 5 14.32 -19.43 -0.26
CA ASP A 5 14.43 -18.90 -1.61
C ASP A 5 15.62 -19.54 -2.36
N ARG A 6 15.69 -19.31 -3.67
CA ARG A 6 16.79 -19.86 -4.49
C ARG A 6 18.18 -19.30 -4.15
N LEU A 7 18.26 -18.24 -3.34
CA LEU A 7 19.51 -17.66 -2.84
C LEU A 7 19.91 -18.23 -1.47
N GLY A 8 19.11 -19.15 -0.91
CA GLY A 8 19.37 -19.77 0.38
C GLY A 8 18.79 -19.01 1.58
N ALA A 9 18.04 -17.93 1.38
CA ALA A 9 17.42 -17.19 2.48
C ALA A 9 16.14 -17.87 2.97
N ARG A 10 15.99 -18.00 4.29
CA ARG A 10 14.77 -18.55 4.90
C ARG A 10 13.59 -17.59 4.67
N LEU A 11 12.53 -18.11 4.06
CA LEU A 11 11.29 -17.40 3.75
C LEU A 11 10.17 -17.70 4.75
N ALA A 12 10.10 -18.94 5.20
CA ALA A 12 9.15 -19.39 6.22
C ALA A 12 9.68 -20.59 7.00
N ALA A 13 9.24 -20.75 8.24
CA ALA A 13 9.45 -21.93 9.06
C ALA A 13 8.12 -22.34 9.67
N MET A 14 7.75 -23.61 9.51
CA MET A 14 6.49 -24.18 9.99
C MET A 14 6.75 -25.45 10.79
N ARG A 15 6.07 -25.58 11.92
CA ARG A 15 6.06 -26.78 12.74
C ARG A 15 4.65 -27.35 12.80
N TRP A 16 4.57 -28.64 12.59
CA TRP A 16 3.34 -29.42 12.58
C TRP A 16 3.44 -30.47 13.68
N ASP A 17 2.32 -30.78 14.33
CA ASP A 17 2.24 -31.89 15.26
C ASP A 17 2.08 -33.24 14.52
N ASP A 18 2.13 -34.34 15.27
CA ASP A 18 1.97 -35.70 14.72
C ASP A 18 0.57 -35.95 14.13
N ALA A 19 -0.42 -35.12 14.48
CA ALA A 19 -1.77 -35.17 13.91
C ALA A 19 -1.91 -34.31 12.64
N GLY A 20 -0.82 -33.71 12.16
CA GLY A 20 -0.81 -32.87 10.96
C GLY A 20 -1.41 -31.48 11.16
N ARG A 21 -1.56 -31.01 12.40
CA ARG A 21 -2.04 -29.66 12.71
C ARG A 21 -0.85 -28.71 12.81
N LEU A 22 -1.03 -27.48 12.33
CA LEU A 22 -0.01 -26.46 12.47
C LEU A 22 0.10 -26.07 13.95
N GLU A 23 1.29 -26.15 14.52
CA GLU A 23 1.59 -25.67 15.86
C GLU A 23 2.13 -24.24 15.82
N SER A 24 2.94 -23.92 14.80
CA SER A 24 3.48 -22.58 14.59
C SER A 24 3.92 -22.37 13.15
N ALA A 25 3.75 -21.15 12.65
CA ALA A 25 4.41 -20.71 11.43
C ALA A 25 5.07 -19.36 11.65
N TRP A 26 6.20 -19.13 10.99
CA TRP A 26 6.90 -17.87 10.92
C TRP A 26 7.17 -17.53 9.47
N VAL A 27 6.85 -16.32 9.04
CA VAL A 27 7.06 -15.84 7.68
C VAL A 27 7.89 -14.57 7.68
N ARG A 28 8.94 -14.55 6.87
CA ARG A 28 9.79 -13.37 6.73
C ARG A 28 9.10 -12.30 5.88
N ILE A 29 9.21 -11.04 6.28
CA ILE A 29 8.60 -9.89 5.61
C ILE A 29 9.67 -8.97 5.00
N PRO A 30 9.32 -8.02 4.10
CA PRO A 30 10.30 -7.29 3.29
C PRO A 30 11.36 -6.48 4.06
N ASP A 31 11.07 -6.02 5.27
CA ASP A 31 12.05 -5.32 6.12
C ASP A 31 13.08 -6.26 6.78
N GLY A 32 12.98 -7.57 6.50
CA GLY A 32 13.86 -8.61 7.02
C GLY A 32 13.38 -9.25 8.32
N SER A 33 12.42 -8.64 9.02
CA SER A 33 11.80 -9.18 10.23
C SER A 33 10.78 -10.28 9.93
N TRP A 34 10.11 -10.79 10.97
CA TRP A 34 9.25 -11.98 10.87
C TRP A 34 7.87 -11.76 11.48
N LEU A 35 6.87 -12.35 10.84
CA LEU A 35 5.54 -12.52 11.41
C LEU A 35 5.33 -13.97 11.85
N GLY A 36 5.01 -14.15 13.12
CA GLY A 36 4.60 -15.44 13.69
C GLY A 36 3.08 -15.60 13.58
N ILE A 37 2.62 -16.82 13.30
CA ILE A 37 1.20 -17.20 13.24
C ILE A 37 0.99 -18.27 14.31
N GLU A 38 0.29 -17.90 15.38
CA GLU A 38 -0.15 -18.77 16.47
C GLU A 38 -1.56 -19.28 16.20
N PRO A 39 -1.73 -20.56 15.84
CA PRO A 39 -3.04 -21.09 15.47
C PRO A 39 -3.98 -21.17 16.67
N ARG A 40 -5.27 -20.83 16.48
CA ARG A 40 -6.33 -20.92 17.50
C ARG A 40 -5.99 -20.23 18.83
N ALA A 41 -5.33 -19.08 18.77
CA ALA A 41 -4.82 -18.36 19.94
C ALA A 41 -5.92 -17.75 20.82
N THR A 42 -7.07 -17.38 20.26
CA THR A 42 -8.17 -16.72 21.00
C THR A 42 -9.53 -16.91 20.29
N ALA A 43 -10.64 -16.60 20.97
CA ALA A 43 -12.00 -16.53 20.44
C ALA A 43 -12.59 -15.10 20.42
N ASP A 44 -11.79 -14.05 20.68
CA ASP A 44 -12.27 -12.68 20.96
C ASP A 44 -12.68 -11.86 19.72
N ALA A 45 -12.61 -12.41 18.50
CA ALA A 45 -12.95 -11.71 17.27
C ALA A 45 -14.41 -11.99 16.83
N PRO A 46 -15.04 -11.15 15.99
CA PRO A 46 -16.46 -11.29 15.64
C PRO A 46 -16.80 -12.56 14.83
N TRP A 47 -15.81 -13.40 14.52
CA TRP A 47 -15.91 -14.67 13.79
C TRP A 47 -15.45 -15.88 14.62
N GLY A 48 -15.30 -15.76 15.94
CA GLY A 48 -14.95 -16.84 16.85
C GLY A 48 -13.44 -17.13 16.90
N TRP A 49 -13.05 -18.41 16.85
CA TRP A 49 -11.65 -18.83 16.97
C TRP A 49 -10.77 -18.13 15.93
N SER A 50 -9.64 -17.61 16.38
CA SER A 50 -8.74 -16.77 15.59
C SER A 50 -7.28 -17.16 15.79
N ASP A 51 -6.53 -17.08 14.70
CA ASP A 51 -5.08 -17.20 14.70
C ASP A 51 -4.47 -15.83 15.02
N ARG A 52 -3.44 -15.80 15.88
CA ARG A 52 -2.78 -14.56 16.27
C ARG A 52 -1.51 -14.31 15.48
N LEU A 53 -1.33 -13.08 15.05
CA LEU A 53 -0.11 -12.58 14.43
C LEU A 53 0.82 -11.95 15.47
N TRP A 54 2.08 -12.37 15.44
CA TRP A 54 3.18 -11.86 16.25
C TRP A 54 4.21 -11.17 15.36
N HIS A 55 4.89 -10.14 15.86
CA HIS A 55 6.04 -9.52 15.19
C HIS A 55 7.31 -9.74 16.00
N ALA A 56 8.36 -10.21 15.33
CA ALA A 56 9.66 -10.40 15.94
C ALA A 56 10.78 -10.09 14.94
N ALA A 57 11.96 -9.73 15.46
CA ALA A 57 13.16 -9.57 14.64
C ALA A 57 13.57 -10.91 14.00
N GLU A 58 13.43 -12.01 14.74
CA GLU A 58 13.71 -13.38 14.29
C GLU A 58 12.73 -14.37 14.93
N PRO A 59 12.48 -15.54 14.32
CA PRO A 59 11.72 -16.61 14.96
C PRO A 59 12.47 -17.12 16.20
N PRO A 60 11.77 -17.42 17.31
CA PRO A 60 12.40 -17.99 18.48
C PRO A 60 13.03 -19.35 18.14
N PRO A 61 14.20 -19.68 18.73
CA PRO A 61 14.82 -21.00 18.57
C PRO A 61 13.99 -22.11 19.24
N ASP A 62 13.18 -21.74 20.24
CA ASP A 62 12.37 -22.63 21.05
C ASP A 62 10.92 -22.65 20.57
N ALA A 63 10.16 -23.65 21.04
CA ALA A 63 8.75 -23.90 20.71
C ALA A 63 7.72 -22.81 21.06
N GLY A 64 8.15 -21.68 21.61
CA GLY A 64 7.27 -20.66 22.20
C GLY A 64 7.04 -19.43 21.33
N TRP A 65 6.26 -18.49 21.86
CA TRP A 65 5.98 -17.20 21.22
C TRP A 65 6.83 -16.10 21.86
N ARG A 66 7.58 -15.37 21.04
CA ARG A 66 8.32 -14.17 21.47
C ARG A 66 8.08 -13.05 20.45
N GLY A 67 7.96 -11.83 20.96
CA GLY A 67 7.72 -10.63 20.15
C GLY A 67 6.45 -9.89 20.56
N THR A 68 6.05 -8.95 19.71
CA THR A 68 4.88 -8.09 19.96
C THR A 68 3.65 -8.72 19.33
N PRO A 69 2.57 -9.02 20.07
CA PRO A 69 1.32 -9.45 19.48
C PRO A 69 0.70 -8.29 18.68
N LEU A 70 0.36 -8.56 17.42
CA LEU A 70 -0.11 -7.54 16.48
C LEU A 70 -1.62 -7.56 16.27
N THR A 71 -2.20 -8.65 15.82
CA THR A 71 -3.64 -8.71 15.51
C THR A 71 -4.05 -10.16 15.35
N VAL A 72 -5.30 -10.42 14.98
CA VAL A 72 -5.83 -11.75 14.77
C VAL A 72 -6.58 -11.83 13.44
N PHE A 73 -6.63 -13.03 12.86
CA PHE A 73 -7.46 -13.35 11.70
C PHE A 73 -8.23 -14.65 11.93
N GLU A 74 -9.27 -14.87 11.13
CA GLU A 74 -10.07 -16.12 11.17
C GLU A 74 -9.18 -17.36 11.19
N THR A 75 -9.39 -18.26 12.15
CA THR A 75 -8.63 -19.52 12.20
C THR A 75 -8.77 -20.27 10.89
N LEU A 76 -7.66 -20.74 10.33
CA LEU A 76 -7.65 -21.65 9.19
C LEU A 76 -7.45 -23.10 9.64
N ASP A 77 -8.01 -24.03 8.86
CA ASP A 77 -7.45 -25.38 8.83
C ASP A 77 -6.20 -25.34 7.96
N TRP A 78 -5.04 -25.21 8.59
CA TRP A 78 -3.77 -25.08 7.88
C TRP A 78 -3.41 -26.32 7.06
N ALA A 79 -3.95 -27.49 7.40
CA ALA A 79 -3.77 -28.71 6.62
C ALA A 79 -4.64 -28.73 5.35
N HIS A 80 -5.74 -27.97 5.33
CA HIS A 80 -6.71 -27.87 4.24
C HIS A 80 -7.20 -26.43 4.05
N ILE A 81 -6.41 -25.61 3.37
CA ILE A 81 -6.75 -24.22 3.08
C ILE A 81 -7.94 -24.17 2.11
N ASP A 82 -9.06 -23.64 2.59
CA ASP A 82 -10.33 -23.57 1.85
C ASP A 82 -10.83 -22.15 1.57
N ARG A 83 -10.19 -21.13 2.17
CA ARG A 83 -10.60 -19.73 2.07
C ARG A 83 -9.46 -18.75 2.35
N ILE A 84 -9.73 -17.47 2.05
CA ILE A 84 -8.92 -16.34 2.49
C ILE A 84 -9.52 -15.82 3.80
N PRO A 85 -8.75 -15.77 4.91
CA PRO A 85 -9.28 -15.37 6.21
C PRO A 85 -9.51 -13.86 6.33
N THR A 86 -10.48 -13.47 7.15
CA THR A 86 -10.69 -12.07 7.55
C THR A 86 -9.68 -11.64 8.62
N LEU A 87 -9.10 -10.45 8.46
CA LEU A 87 -8.14 -9.83 9.39
C LEU A 87 -8.79 -8.68 10.18
N ALA A 88 -8.62 -8.65 11.50
CA ALA A 88 -9.27 -7.67 12.37
C ALA A 88 -8.69 -6.25 12.26
N GLU A 89 -7.38 -6.09 12.43
CA GLU A 89 -6.73 -4.77 12.45
C GLU A 89 -5.57 -4.73 11.44
N PRO A 90 -5.84 -4.65 10.13
CA PRO A 90 -4.80 -4.66 9.09
C PRO A 90 -3.72 -3.60 9.28
N ALA A 91 -4.08 -2.44 9.84
CA ALA A 91 -3.16 -1.33 10.09
C ALA A 91 -2.10 -1.62 11.16
N ARG A 92 -2.26 -2.67 11.99
CA ARG A 92 -1.25 -3.09 12.97
C ARG A 92 -0.12 -3.91 12.34
N LEU A 93 -0.26 -4.34 11.09
CA LEU A 93 0.79 -5.09 10.39
C LEU A 93 1.90 -4.15 9.90
N PRO A 94 3.17 -4.55 10.02
CA PRO A 94 4.26 -3.88 9.31
C PRO A 94 4.04 -3.92 7.80
N SER A 95 4.66 -2.97 7.09
CA SER A 95 4.57 -2.88 5.63
C SER A 95 4.97 -4.20 4.96
N GLY A 96 4.12 -4.68 4.05
CA GLY A 96 4.32 -5.97 3.36
C GLY A 96 4.02 -7.22 4.20
N GLY A 97 3.66 -7.07 5.47
CA GLY A 97 3.34 -8.19 6.36
C GLY A 97 2.11 -8.98 5.92
N GLY A 98 1.01 -8.30 5.63
CA GLY A 98 -0.22 -8.94 5.15
C GLY A 98 -0.01 -9.72 3.86
N THR A 99 0.71 -9.14 2.90
CA THR A 99 1.03 -9.80 1.62
C THR A 99 1.97 -10.99 1.79
N ALA A 100 2.87 -10.97 2.79
CA ALA A 100 3.72 -12.12 3.10
C ALA A 100 2.91 -13.31 3.66
N VAL A 101 1.95 -13.03 4.55
CA VAL A 101 1.02 -14.05 5.09
C VAL A 101 0.11 -14.59 3.98
N LEU A 102 -0.46 -13.73 3.14
CA LEU A 102 -1.26 -14.13 1.98
C LEU A 102 -0.48 -15.02 1.00
N ASN A 103 0.80 -14.71 0.77
CA ASN A 103 1.66 -15.53 -0.09
C ASN A 103 1.96 -16.90 0.53
N LEU A 104 2.04 -16.99 1.87
CA LEU A 104 2.17 -18.29 2.56
C LEU A 104 0.89 -19.11 2.41
N ILE A 105 -0.27 -18.50 2.63
CA ILE A 105 -1.58 -19.14 2.44
C ILE A 105 -1.72 -19.65 1.01
N ALA A 106 -1.41 -18.81 0.01
CA ALA A 106 -1.45 -19.19 -1.40
C ALA A 106 -0.47 -20.35 -1.71
N ALA A 107 0.74 -20.34 -1.15
CA ALA A 107 1.71 -21.41 -1.35
C ALA A 107 1.25 -22.75 -0.76
N LEU A 108 0.68 -22.73 0.45
CA LEU A 108 0.11 -23.92 1.08
C LEU A 108 -1.11 -24.44 0.30
N ALA A 109 -2.00 -23.55 -0.12
CA ALA A 109 -3.15 -23.90 -0.94
C ALA A 109 -2.75 -24.57 -2.27
N VAL A 110 -1.72 -24.05 -2.95
CA VAL A 110 -1.16 -24.70 -4.16
C VAL A 110 -0.60 -26.09 -3.83
N ALA A 111 0.19 -26.21 -2.76
CA ALA A 111 0.77 -27.49 -2.35
C ALA A 111 -0.29 -28.54 -1.98
N GLN A 112 -1.45 -28.10 -1.51
CA GLN A 112 -2.60 -28.93 -1.16
C GLN A 112 -3.54 -29.20 -2.36
N GLY A 113 -3.25 -28.64 -3.54
CA GLY A 113 -4.11 -28.77 -4.72
C GLY A 113 -5.45 -28.05 -4.60
N ALA A 114 -5.55 -27.02 -3.75
CA ALA A 114 -6.78 -26.27 -3.55
C ALA A 114 -7.19 -25.51 -4.82
N GLY A 115 -8.50 -25.43 -5.04
CA GLY A 115 -9.10 -24.63 -6.11
C GLY A 115 -9.09 -23.13 -5.78
N ALA A 116 -9.99 -22.37 -6.43
CA ALA A 116 -10.15 -20.96 -6.10
C ALA A 116 -10.77 -20.79 -4.71
N LEU A 117 -10.20 -19.86 -3.95
CA LEU A 117 -10.60 -19.56 -2.58
C LEU A 117 -11.58 -18.39 -2.56
N ALA A 118 -12.52 -18.40 -1.62
CA ALA A 118 -13.40 -17.27 -1.38
C ALA A 118 -12.83 -16.35 -0.29
N TYR A 119 -13.05 -15.05 -0.43
CA TYR A 119 -12.98 -14.10 0.69
C TYR A 119 -14.41 -13.75 1.10
N ARG A 120 -14.75 -14.00 2.37
CA ARG A 120 -16.11 -13.78 2.91
C ARG A 120 -16.14 -12.74 4.03
N GLY A 121 -15.02 -12.04 4.23
CA GLY A 121 -14.93 -11.02 5.26
C GLY A 121 -15.79 -9.79 4.97
N PRO A 122 -16.21 -9.05 6.00
CA PRO A 122 -17.12 -7.91 5.86
C PRO A 122 -16.46 -6.66 5.26
N TYR A 123 -15.15 -6.72 4.96
CA TYR A 123 -14.36 -5.54 4.55
C TYR A 123 -13.67 -5.75 3.19
N PRO A 124 -14.40 -5.84 2.06
CA PRO A 124 -13.79 -5.87 0.74
C PRO A 124 -13.34 -4.45 0.33
N THR A 125 -12.10 -4.10 0.64
CA THR A 125 -11.53 -2.78 0.33
C THR A 125 -10.64 -2.82 -0.91
N GLU A 126 -10.42 -1.68 -1.55
CA GLU A 126 -9.44 -1.55 -2.63
C GLU A 126 -8.03 -1.99 -2.20
N GLN A 127 -7.62 -1.64 -0.97
CA GLN A 127 -6.32 -2.05 -0.43
C GLN A 127 -6.21 -3.58 -0.30
N LEU A 128 -7.27 -4.24 0.17
CA LEU A 128 -7.30 -5.70 0.23
C LEU A 128 -7.31 -6.32 -1.17
N PHE A 129 -8.10 -5.78 -2.10
CA PHE A 129 -8.09 -6.20 -3.50
C PHE A 129 -6.68 -6.17 -4.09
N LEU A 130 -5.97 -5.04 -3.96
CA LEU A 130 -4.60 -4.89 -4.43
C LEU A 130 -3.63 -5.84 -3.73
N ALA A 131 -3.78 -6.08 -2.42
CA ALA A 131 -2.95 -7.03 -1.68
C ALA A 131 -3.17 -8.49 -2.15
N LEU A 132 -4.41 -8.86 -2.47
CA LEU A 132 -4.74 -10.19 -3.01
C LEU A 132 -4.12 -10.41 -4.38
N LEU A 133 -4.04 -9.38 -5.25
CA LEU A 133 -3.37 -9.49 -6.55
C LEU A 133 -1.90 -9.92 -6.43
N GLU A 134 -1.23 -9.67 -5.30
CA GLU A 134 0.17 -10.07 -5.08
C GLU A 134 0.35 -11.59 -4.93
N SER A 135 -0.70 -12.33 -4.56
CA SER A 135 -0.59 -13.77 -4.22
C SER A 135 -1.67 -14.64 -4.84
N PHE A 136 -2.67 -14.04 -5.50
CA PHE A 136 -3.81 -14.71 -6.09
C PHE A 136 -4.12 -14.13 -7.47
N ARG A 137 -4.80 -14.92 -8.31
CA ARG A 137 -5.47 -14.45 -9.52
C ARG A 137 -6.96 -14.43 -9.30
N TYR A 138 -7.62 -13.33 -9.63
CA TYR A 138 -9.07 -13.27 -9.53
C TYR A 138 -9.73 -14.00 -10.71
N GLU A 139 -10.87 -14.61 -10.46
CA GLU A 139 -11.75 -15.20 -11.46
C GLU A 139 -13.23 -14.94 -11.12
N PRO A 140 -14.10 -14.71 -12.12
CA PRO A 140 -13.81 -14.66 -13.55
C PRO A 140 -13.12 -13.34 -13.98
N ALA A 141 -12.58 -13.32 -15.21
CA ALA A 141 -12.11 -12.09 -15.83
C ALA A 141 -13.32 -11.17 -16.11
N VAL A 142 -13.31 -9.97 -15.51
CA VAL A 142 -14.39 -8.98 -15.61
C VAL A 142 -13.82 -7.61 -15.94
N ARG A 143 -14.67 -6.73 -16.48
CA ARG A 143 -14.27 -5.37 -16.89
C ARG A 143 -13.90 -4.47 -15.71
N ASP A 144 -14.63 -4.60 -14.60
CA ASP A 144 -14.38 -3.85 -13.36
C ASP A 144 -14.18 -4.84 -12.20
N PRO A 145 -12.95 -5.35 -12.01
CA PRO A 145 -12.68 -6.34 -10.99
C PRO A 145 -12.76 -5.77 -9.57
N LEU A 146 -12.47 -4.48 -9.37
CA LEU A 146 -12.61 -3.88 -8.04
C LEU A 146 -14.08 -3.82 -7.62
N ALA A 147 -14.98 -3.36 -8.50
CA ALA A 147 -16.41 -3.35 -8.22
C ALA A 147 -16.96 -4.77 -7.98
N ALA A 148 -16.53 -5.74 -8.79
CA ALA A 148 -16.91 -7.15 -8.61
C ALA A 148 -16.43 -7.71 -7.27
N PHE A 149 -15.20 -7.36 -6.84
CA PHE A 149 -14.69 -7.76 -5.53
C PHE A 149 -15.50 -7.16 -4.38
N ILE A 150 -15.79 -5.86 -4.44
CA ILE A 150 -16.61 -5.16 -3.44
C ILE A 150 -18.00 -5.80 -3.34
N GLY A 151 -18.56 -6.22 -4.48
CA GLY A 151 -19.83 -6.96 -4.56
C GLY A 151 -19.76 -8.44 -4.15
N GLY A 152 -18.59 -8.96 -3.77
CA GLY A 152 -18.41 -10.38 -3.40
C GLY A 152 -18.47 -11.36 -4.58
N GLY A 153 -18.34 -10.87 -5.82
CA GLY A 153 -18.49 -11.64 -7.05
C GLY A 153 -17.22 -12.31 -7.58
N LEU A 154 -16.10 -12.26 -6.85
CA LEU A 154 -14.83 -12.85 -7.27
C LEU A 154 -14.41 -14.03 -6.39
N ALA A 155 -13.86 -15.05 -7.04
CA ALA A 155 -13.05 -16.08 -6.41
C ALA A 155 -11.56 -15.85 -6.71
N TRP A 156 -10.69 -16.44 -5.89
CA TRP A 156 -9.25 -16.14 -5.88
C TRP A 156 -8.44 -17.42 -6.02
N ARG A 157 -7.94 -17.66 -7.23
CA ARG A 157 -7.04 -18.78 -7.51
C ARG A 157 -5.67 -18.54 -6.89
N PRO A 158 -5.16 -19.45 -6.02
CA PRO A 158 -3.82 -19.34 -5.47
C PRO A 158 -2.76 -19.20 -6.56
N ALA A 159 -1.92 -18.17 -6.47
CA ALA A 159 -0.86 -17.87 -7.43
C ALA A 159 0.31 -17.19 -6.71
N PRO A 160 0.97 -17.90 -5.76
CA PRO A 160 2.02 -17.33 -4.92
C PRO A 160 3.17 -16.79 -5.78
N SER A 161 3.74 -15.68 -5.34
CA SER A 161 4.98 -15.15 -5.91
C SER A 161 6.20 -15.90 -5.36
N GLU A 162 7.22 -16.03 -6.20
CA GLU A 162 8.58 -16.26 -5.74
C GLU A 162 9.05 -14.98 -5.01
N ARG A 163 9.61 -15.17 -3.83
CA ARG A 163 10.10 -14.09 -2.96
C ARG A 163 11.61 -14.23 -2.81
N LEU A 164 12.35 -13.17 -3.09
CA LEU A 164 13.80 -13.14 -3.03
C LEU A 164 14.27 -12.08 -2.02
N PHE A 165 15.10 -12.49 -1.07
CA PHE A 165 15.82 -11.57 -0.18
C PHE A 165 17.24 -11.39 -0.71
N VAL A 166 17.39 -10.50 -1.70
CA VAL A 166 18.64 -10.30 -2.46
C VAL A 166 19.76 -9.73 -1.59
N ARG A 167 19.40 -8.88 -0.63
CA ARG A 167 20.27 -8.36 0.44
C ARG A 167 19.40 -7.87 1.59
N ASN A 168 20.01 -7.48 2.71
CA ASN A 168 19.30 -7.05 3.93
C ASN A 168 18.26 -5.95 3.69
N ASP A 169 18.47 -5.07 2.70
CA ASP A 169 17.58 -3.96 2.37
C ASP A 169 16.90 -4.09 1.00
N LEU A 170 16.98 -5.24 0.32
CA LEU A 170 16.37 -5.45 -1.01
C LEU A 170 15.61 -6.76 -1.08
N TYR A 171 14.32 -6.62 -1.32
CA TYR A 171 13.36 -7.69 -1.48
C TYR A 171 12.69 -7.60 -2.86
N VAL A 172 12.52 -8.73 -3.52
CA VAL A 172 11.90 -8.82 -4.85
C VAL A 172 10.81 -9.88 -4.85
N GLN A 173 9.64 -9.56 -5.40
CA GLN A 173 8.62 -10.54 -5.78
C GLN A 173 8.60 -10.71 -7.28
N ARG A 174 8.52 -11.97 -7.71
CA ARG A 174 8.34 -12.31 -9.12
C ARG A 174 7.44 -13.51 -9.31
N ARG A 175 6.80 -13.55 -10.46
CA ARG A 175 6.18 -14.74 -11.04
C ARG A 175 6.80 -14.94 -12.42
N GLU A 176 6.04 -14.68 -13.47
CA GLU A 176 6.54 -14.64 -14.85
C GLU A 176 7.51 -13.46 -15.08
N ARG A 177 7.35 -12.39 -14.30
CA ARG A 177 8.18 -11.17 -14.33
C ARG A 177 8.37 -10.63 -12.92
N ILE A 178 9.28 -9.67 -12.74
CA ILE A 178 9.42 -8.92 -11.49
C ILE A 178 8.22 -7.99 -11.32
N GLU A 179 7.43 -8.15 -10.27
CA GLU A 179 6.17 -7.41 -10.08
C GLU A 179 6.23 -6.38 -8.95
N LYS A 180 7.06 -6.64 -7.94
CA LYS A 180 7.26 -5.77 -6.78
C LYS A 180 8.73 -5.80 -6.34
N VAL A 181 9.24 -4.63 -5.99
CA VAL A 181 10.56 -4.46 -5.39
C VAL A 181 10.41 -3.63 -4.12
N VAL A 182 11.01 -4.05 -3.02
CA VAL A 182 11.11 -3.26 -1.80
C VAL A 182 12.59 -3.00 -1.54
N TRP A 183 13.00 -1.73 -1.57
CA TRP A 183 14.37 -1.33 -1.30
C TRP A 183 14.41 -0.26 -0.22
N ARG A 184 15.12 -0.53 0.88
CA ARG A 184 15.23 0.38 2.05
C ARG A 184 13.85 0.86 2.54
N GLY A 185 12.89 -0.07 2.59
CA GLY A 185 11.50 0.21 2.98
C GLY A 185 10.63 0.87 1.90
N ILE A 186 11.21 1.28 0.78
CA ILE A 186 10.49 1.90 -0.34
C ILE A 186 10.01 0.83 -1.29
N THR A 187 8.70 0.78 -1.54
CA THR A 187 8.11 -0.19 -2.46
C THR A 187 7.88 0.40 -3.85
N TYR A 188 8.31 -0.34 -4.86
CA TYR A 188 8.05 -0.11 -6.28
C TYR A 188 7.11 -1.19 -6.78
N TYR A 189 6.15 -0.78 -7.61
CA TYR A 189 5.18 -1.66 -8.23
C TYR A 189 5.21 -1.47 -9.74
N ARG A 190 4.80 -2.49 -10.50
CA ARG A 190 4.42 -2.25 -11.89
C ARG A 190 3.19 -1.36 -11.98
N PRO A 191 3.10 -0.51 -13.03
CA PRO A 191 1.91 0.29 -13.28
C PRO A 191 0.70 -0.57 -13.67
N ASP A 192 0.94 -1.79 -14.16
CA ASP A 192 -0.07 -2.79 -14.47
C ASP A 192 0.15 -4.07 -13.65
N TRP A 193 -0.91 -4.56 -13.03
CA TRP A 193 -0.89 -5.83 -12.30
C TRP A 193 -2.12 -6.64 -12.66
N GLN A 194 -1.93 -7.78 -13.34
CA GLN A 194 -3.03 -8.61 -13.86
C GLN A 194 -4.06 -7.83 -14.70
N GLY A 195 -3.59 -6.88 -15.51
CA GLY A 195 -4.46 -6.01 -16.34
C GLY A 195 -5.13 -4.86 -15.56
N VAL A 196 -4.93 -4.77 -14.25
CA VAL A 196 -5.39 -3.63 -13.43
C VAL A 196 -4.32 -2.54 -13.47
N ALA A 197 -4.69 -1.36 -13.96
CA ALA A 197 -3.84 -0.18 -13.90
C ALA A 197 -3.81 0.36 -12.47
N ARG A 198 -2.61 0.67 -11.96
CA ARG A 198 -2.38 1.25 -10.65
C ARG A 198 -1.60 2.55 -10.81
N HIS A 199 -2.15 3.62 -10.25
CA HIS A 199 -1.37 4.83 -10.04
C HIS A 199 -0.35 4.57 -8.92
N ALA A 200 0.94 4.62 -9.28
CA ALA A 200 2.04 4.50 -8.34
C ALA A 200 3.14 5.51 -8.73
N PRO A 201 3.61 6.35 -7.81
CA PRO A 201 4.75 7.24 -8.06
C PRO A 201 6.07 6.45 -8.15
N ARG A 202 6.11 5.24 -7.60
CA ARG A 202 7.29 4.37 -7.55
C ARG A 202 7.04 3.18 -8.46
N ARG A 203 7.63 3.23 -9.66
CA ARG A 203 7.32 2.31 -10.76
C ARG A 203 8.46 1.34 -11.06
N ILE A 204 8.09 0.16 -11.52
CA ILE A 204 9.00 -0.80 -12.16
C ILE A 204 8.76 -0.71 -13.67
N THR A 205 9.83 -0.47 -14.43
CA THR A 205 9.80 -0.38 -15.90
C THR A 205 10.75 -1.40 -16.53
N ASP A 206 10.35 -1.97 -17.66
CA ASP A 206 11.16 -2.99 -18.36
C ASP A 206 12.33 -2.36 -19.12
N THR A 207 13.42 -3.11 -19.19
CA THR A 207 14.60 -2.82 -20.01
C THR A 207 15.07 -4.10 -20.71
N PRO A 208 15.91 -4.02 -21.76
CA PRO A 208 16.38 -5.21 -22.46
C PRO A 208 17.05 -6.29 -21.58
N GLY A 209 17.66 -5.90 -20.45
CA GLY A 209 18.37 -6.81 -19.55
C GLY A 209 17.66 -7.12 -18.23
N GLY A 210 16.50 -6.53 -17.97
CA GLY A 210 15.84 -6.61 -16.66
C GLY A 210 14.88 -5.44 -16.43
N VAL A 211 14.93 -4.83 -15.25
CA VAL A 211 14.01 -3.74 -14.88
C VAL A 211 14.72 -2.57 -14.21
N ARG A 212 14.10 -1.39 -14.28
CA ARG A 212 14.45 -0.20 -13.49
C ARG A 212 13.40 0.07 -12.44
N CYS A 213 13.84 0.52 -11.27
CA CYS A 213 12.98 1.08 -10.24
C CYS A 213 13.10 2.59 -10.27
N GLU A 214 12.01 3.28 -10.58
CA GLU A 214 12.01 4.71 -10.89
C GLU A 214 10.96 5.44 -10.06
N LEU A 215 11.28 6.70 -9.73
CA LEU A 215 10.31 7.69 -9.26
C LEU A 215 9.71 8.37 -10.48
N TRP A 216 8.39 8.47 -10.51
CA TRP A 216 7.60 9.06 -11.57
C TRP A 216 6.73 10.17 -10.99
N VAL A 217 6.49 11.20 -11.79
CA VAL A 217 5.63 12.32 -11.44
C VAL A 217 4.95 12.84 -12.69
N LEU A 218 3.65 13.12 -12.63
CA LEU A 218 2.89 13.64 -13.79
C LEU A 218 3.10 12.84 -15.10
N GLU A 219 3.13 11.51 -14.98
CA GLU A 219 3.35 10.55 -16.08
C GLU A 219 4.70 10.66 -16.81
N GLN A 220 5.73 11.20 -16.15
CA GLN A 220 7.11 11.15 -16.64
C GLN A 220 8.07 10.61 -15.58
N PRO A 221 9.15 9.91 -15.98
CA PRO A 221 10.19 9.47 -15.05
C PRO A 221 10.94 10.70 -14.52
N LEU A 222 11.20 10.71 -13.21
CA LEU A 222 11.88 11.78 -12.49
C LEU A 222 13.27 11.36 -12.02
N GLU A 223 13.38 10.17 -11.43
CA GLU A 223 14.64 9.66 -10.90
C GLU A 223 14.70 8.14 -11.07
N GLU A 224 15.85 7.63 -11.48
CA GLU A 224 16.12 6.19 -11.46
C GLU A 224 16.84 5.82 -10.16
N HIS A 225 16.34 4.82 -9.44
CA HIS A 225 16.89 4.41 -8.15
C HIS A 225 17.70 3.12 -8.22
N LEU A 226 17.23 2.12 -8.96
CA LEU A 226 17.84 0.79 -9.04
C LEU A 226 17.72 0.21 -10.44
N ARG A 227 18.70 -0.63 -10.78
CA ARG A 227 18.63 -1.58 -11.90
C ARG A 227 18.72 -3.01 -11.38
N LEU A 228 17.78 -3.84 -11.79
CA LEU A 228 17.79 -5.27 -11.52
C LEU A 228 17.88 -6.06 -12.82
N GLY A 229 18.58 -7.19 -12.80
CA GLY A 229 18.53 -8.16 -13.89
C GLY A 229 17.15 -8.80 -14.02
N ALA A 230 16.87 -9.49 -15.12
CA ALA A 230 15.59 -10.16 -15.35
C ALA A 230 15.21 -11.18 -14.26
N ASN A 231 16.23 -11.71 -13.57
CA ASN A 231 16.06 -12.64 -12.47
C ASN A 231 15.78 -11.93 -11.13
N GLY A 232 15.94 -10.62 -11.03
CA GLY A 232 15.77 -9.86 -9.79
C GLY A 232 17.04 -9.72 -8.96
N ASP A 233 18.18 -10.17 -9.48
CA ASP A 233 19.50 -9.83 -8.94
C ASP A 233 19.79 -8.33 -9.11
N LEU A 234 20.47 -7.74 -8.14
CA LEU A 234 20.83 -6.33 -8.20
C LEU A 234 21.99 -6.13 -9.18
N SER A 235 21.75 -5.31 -10.20
CA SER A 235 22.79 -4.89 -11.14
C SER A 235 23.45 -3.59 -10.70
N GLU A 236 22.67 -2.57 -10.33
CA GLU A 236 23.19 -1.24 -10.00
C GLU A 236 22.28 -0.48 -9.02
N ILE A 237 22.88 0.28 -8.11
CA ILE A 237 22.18 1.31 -7.31
C ILE A 237 22.52 2.66 -7.94
N VAL A 238 21.50 3.34 -8.46
CA VAL A 238 21.64 4.59 -9.23
C VAL A 238 21.36 5.83 -8.35
N ALA A 239 20.43 5.72 -7.40
CA ALA A 239 19.96 6.88 -6.62
C ALA A 239 21.10 7.60 -5.88
N ALA A 240 21.18 8.92 -6.08
CA ALA A 240 21.99 9.81 -5.24
C ALA A 240 21.17 10.30 -4.03
N GLU A 241 21.82 10.55 -2.90
CA GLU A 241 21.15 11.21 -1.77
C GLU A 241 20.85 12.67 -2.16
N PRO A 242 19.60 13.17 -2.02
CA PRO A 242 19.33 14.55 -2.39
C PRO A 242 20.11 15.51 -1.50
N ALA A 243 20.62 16.57 -2.10
CA ALA A 243 21.29 17.63 -1.36
C ALA A 243 20.33 18.25 -0.32
N PRO A 244 20.82 18.59 0.88
CA PRO A 244 20.02 19.33 1.84
C PRO A 244 19.58 20.66 1.23
N ALA A 245 18.28 20.93 1.25
CA ALA A 245 17.70 22.18 0.79
C ALA A 245 16.73 22.72 1.84
N ALA A 246 16.56 24.04 1.91
CA ALA A 246 15.59 24.65 2.80
C ALA A 246 14.16 24.32 2.35
N SER A 247 13.29 24.01 3.31
CA SER A 247 11.85 23.90 3.03
C SER A 247 11.23 25.28 2.77
N ARG A 248 10.25 25.34 1.86
CA ARG A 248 9.41 26.52 1.60
C ARG A 248 7.94 26.17 1.89
N PRO A 249 7.27 26.83 2.84
CA PRO A 249 5.84 26.61 3.07
C PRO A 249 5.01 26.86 1.80
N LEU A 250 3.98 26.04 1.57
CA LEU A 250 2.95 26.34 0.58
C LEU A 250 1.82 27.15 1.22
N PRO A 251 1.10 27.96 0.43
CA PRO A 251 -0.12 28.60 0.89
C PRO A 251 -1.15 27.59 1.41
N PRO A 252 -1.85 27.87 2.53
CA PRO A 252 -2.83 26.96 3.13
C PRO A 252 -3.93 26.49 2.17
N ASP A 253 -4.34 27.35 1.23
CA ASP A 253 -5.39 27.04 0.26
C ASP A 253 -5.02 25.86 -0.65
N VAL A 254 -3.74 25.67 -0.95
CA VAL A 254 -3.27 24.50 -1.72
C VAL A 254 -3.55 23.22 -0.94
N TRP A 255 -3.24 23.21 0.37
CA TRP A 255 -3.51 22.07 1.23
C TRP A 255 -5.01 21.80 1.38
N SER A 256 -5.82 22.84 1.55
CA SER A 256 -7.28 22.71 1.60
C SER A 256 -7.83 22.01 0.35
N GLY A 257 -7.39 22.39 -0.86
CA GLY A 257 -7.81 21.71 -2.09
C GLY A 257 -7.29 20.28 -2.24
N VAL A 258 -6.09 19.97 -1.74
CA VAL A 258 -5.59 18.60 -1.65
C VAL A 258 -6.49 17.75 -0.75
N VAL A 259 -6.80 18.23 0.45
CA VAL A 259 -7.69 17.55 1.41
C VAL A 259 -9.10 17.38 0.81
N ALA A 260 -9.64 18.42 0.17
CA ALA A 260 -10.92 18.37 -0.53
C ALA A 260 -10.93 17.30 -1.64
N THR A 261 -9.83 17.16 -2.38
CA THR A 261 -9.66 16.12 -3.41
C THR A 261 -9.68 14.72 -2.80
N VAL A 262 -9.00 14.51 -1.67
CA VAL A 262 -9.02 13.21 -0.96
C VAL A 262 -10.42 12.92 -0.41
N ALA A 263 -11.07 13.90 0.20
CA ALA A 263 -12.42 13.77 0.76
C ALA A 263 -13.46 13.48 -0.33
N ALA A 264 -13.35 14.10 -1.50
CA ALA A 264 -14.22 13.84 -2.65
C ALA A 264 -14.08 12.43 -3.23
N ARG A 265 -12.92 11.77 -3.02
CA ARG A 265 -12.65 10.39 -3.47
C ARG A 265 -12.89 9.34 -2.38
N ALA A 266 -13.10 9.77 -1.13
CA ALA A 266 -13.40 8.87 -0.04
C ALA A 266 -14.86 8.37 -0.10
N VAL A 267 -15.14 7.26 0.57
CA VAL A 267 -16.53 6.85 0.79
C VAL A 267 -17.27 7.96 1.57
N PRO A 268 -18.53 8.31 1.22
CA PRO A 268 -19.15 9.53 1.73
C PRO A 268 -19.12 9.71 3.27
N PRO A 269 -19.35 8.66 4.10
CA PRO A 269 -19.28 8.82 5.56
C PRO A 269 -17.89 9.15 6.11
N LEU A 270 -16.83 8.84 5.35
CA LEU A 270 -15.44 9.07 5.78
C LEU A 270 -14.96 10.49 5.45
N ALA A 271 -15.59 11.17 4.48
CA ALA A 271 -15.13 12.46 3.98
C ALA A 271 -14.99 13.55 5.08
N PRO A 272 -15.94 13.73 6.02
CA PRO A 272 -15.79 14.71 7.10
C PRO A 272 -14.61 14.41 8.04
N PHE A 273 -14.27 13.13 8.23
CA PHE A 273 -13.13 12.72 9.04
C PHE A 273 -11.81 12.96 8.31
N VAL A 274 -11.75 12.76 6.99
CA VAL A 274 -10.59 13.15 6.17
C VAL A 274 -10.34 14.66 6.28
N GLU A 275 -11.40 15.47 6.16
CA GLU A 275 -11.32 16.92 6.30
C GLU A 275 -10.86 17.33 7.72
N SER A 276 -11.38 16.66 8.75
CA SER A 276 -10.97 16.86 10.15
C SER A 276 -9.49 16.58 10.39
N VAL A 277 -9.01 15.42 9.96
CA VAL A 277 -7.61 15.01 10.07
C VAL A 277 -6.70 15.96 9.27
N GLY A 278 -7.13 16.37 8.07
CA GLY A 278 -6.37 17.28 7.21
C GLY A 278 -6.02 18.60 7.89
N ARG A 279 -6.88 19.12 8.77
CA ARG A 279 -6.63 20.38 9.50
C ARG A 279 -5.43 20.33 10.44
N ALA A 280 -4.95 19.15 10.83
CA ALA A 280 -3.78 18.99 11.67
C ALA A 280 -2.44 19.18 10.92
N PHE A 281 -2.48 19.39 9.60
CA PHE A 281 -1.30 19.45 8.75
C PHE A 281 -1.14 20.78 8.02
N SER A 282 0.10 21.07 7.70
CA SER A 282 0.50 22.11 6.74
C SER A 282 1.36 21.48 5.64
N LEU A 283 1.38 22.12 4.47
CA LEU A 283 2.10 21.64 3.29
C LEU A 283 3.35 22.50 3.04
N GLU A 284 4.47 21.88 2.71
CA GLU A 284 5.73 22.56 2.35
C GLU A 284 6.41 21.89 1.16
N TRP A 285 7.10 22.67 0.32
CA TRP A 285 8.12 22.18 -0.59
C TRP A 285 9.40 21.90 0.18
N GLY A 286 10.14 20.86 -0.19
CA GLY A 286 11.47 20.63 0.39
C GLY A 286 12.15 19.36 -0.13
N PRO A 287 13.34 19.03 0.41
CA PRO A 287 14.04 17.80 0.04
C PRO A 287 13.28 16.58 0.59
N VAL A 288 13.02 15.61 -0.30
CA VAL A 288 12.45 14.31 0.04
C VAL A 288 13.35 13.24 -0.58
N ALA A 289 13.92 12.36 0.25
CA ALA A 289 14.81 11.30 -0.21
C ALA A 289 14.02 10.18 -0.89
N ARG A 290 14.36 9.89 -2.16
CA ARG A 290 13.88 8.72 -2.93
C ARG A 290 12.35 8.59 -3.02
N ASP A 291 11.63 9.68 -2.80
CA ASP A 291 10.17 9.74 -2.82
C ASP A 291 9.69 11.16 -3.17
N LEU A 292 8.38 11.32 -3.34
CA LEU A 292 7.74 12.62 -3.59
C LEU A 292 7.13 13.24 -2.35
N ILE A 293 6.87 12.45 -1.30
CA ILE A 293 6.17 12.90 -0.10
C ILE A 293 6.88 12.41 1.17
N ASN A 294 6.93 13.25 2.19
CA ASN A 294 7.26 12.86 3.56
C ASN A 294 6.18 13.41 4.50
N ILE A 295 5.50 12.53 5.22
CA ILE A 295 4.44 12.92 6.15
C ILE A 295 4.98 12.83 7.57
N GLY A 296 5.27 13.98 8.16
CA GLY A 296 5.76 14.12 9.54
C GLY A 296 4.63 14.40 10.54
N ARG A 297 5.02 14.87 11.72
CA ARG A 297 4.07 15.36 12.74
C ARG A 297 3.56 16.76 12.35
N GLY A 298 2.33 16.84 11.85
CA GLY A 298 1.66 18.09 11.49
C GLY A 298 2.22 18.81 10.27
N ARG A 299 3.14 18.18 9.54
CA ARG A 299 3.72 18.71 8.29
C ARG A 299 3.78 17.64 7.23
N VAL A 300 3.39 18.02 6.03
CA VAL A 300 3.52 17.23 4.81
C VAL A 300 4.52 17.94 3.91
N ARG A 301 5.66 17.30 3.66
CA ARG A 301 6.68 17.81 2.75
C ARG A 301 6.55 17.15 1.39
N VAL A 302 6.40 17.97 0.37
CA VAL A 302 6.40 17.57 -1.04
C VAL A 302 7.76 17.87 -1.65
N SER A 303 8.27 16.94 -2.45
CA SER A 303 9.56 17.07 -3.12
C SER A 303 9.64 18.34 -3.95
N ALA A 304 10.67 19.16 -3.72
CA ALA A 304 10.96 20.34 -4.53
C ALA A 304 11.12 20.02 -6.03
N ARG A 305 11.49 18.78 -6.37
CA ARG A 305 11.62 18.29 -7.74
C ARG A 305 10.27 18.25 -8.47
N LEU A 306 9.16 18.03 -7.76
CA LEU A 306 7.82 18.17 -8.34
C LEU A 306 7.54 19.63 -8.71
N ARG A 307 7.98 20.59 -7.89
CA ARG A 307 7.88 22.02 -8.20
C ARG A 307 8.72 22.40 -9.42
N GLU A 308 9.94 21.88 -9.53
CA GLU A 308 10.80 22.09 -10.71
C GLU A 308 10.15 21.57 -11.99
N VAL A 309 9.59 20.34 -11.94
CA VAL A 309 8.82 19.77 -13.06
C VAL A 309 7.61 20.63 -13.40
N LEU A 310 6.85 21.08 -12.40
CA LEU A 310 5.72 21.97 -12.61
C LEU A 310 6.16 23.28 -13.30
N GLY A 311 7.22 23.93 -12.81
CA GLY A 311 7.75 25.16 -13.39
C GLY A 311 8.18 24.98 -14.85
N ALA A 312 8.91 23.91 -15.16
CA ALA A 312 9.33 23.59 -16.52
C ALA A 312 8.12 23.35 -17.46
N ARG A 313 7.11 22.61 -16.99
CA ARG A 313 5.90 22.35 -17.78
C ARG A 313 5.01 23.58 -17.93
N LEU A 314 4.98 24.47 -16.93
CA LEU A 314 4.26 25.74 -17.02
C LEU A 314 4.89 26.69 -18.04
N ALA A 315 6.22 26.72 -18.12
CA ALA A 315 6.94 27.51 -19.12
C ALA A 315 6.64 27.05 -20.57
N ALA A 316 6.35 25.76 -20.76
CA ALA A 316 5.99 25.17 -22.05
C ALA A 316 4.48 25.16 -22.34
N ALA A 317 3.62 25.51 -21.39
CA ALA A 317 2.18 25.43 -21.53
C ALA A 317 1.64 26.61 -22.37
N PRO A 318 0.97 26.36 -23.53
CA PRO A 318 0.66 27.42 -24.48
C PRO A 318 -0.57 28.24 -24.10
N SER A 319 -1.47 27.71 -23.27
CA SER A 319 -2.71 28.40 -22.88
C SER A 319 -2.95 28.42 -21.38
N ARG A 320 -3.84 29.33 -20.95
CA ARG A 320 -4.33 29.38 -19.56
C ARG A 320 -5.06 28.08 -19.16
N ALA A 321 -5.75 27.44 -20.11
CA ALA A 321 -6.44 26.17 -19.87
C ALA A 321 -5.44 25.04 -19.60
N ASP A 322 -4.35 24.97 -20.36
CA ASP A 322 -3.29 23.96 -20.16
C ASP A 322 -2.59 24.15 -18.80
N ARG A 323 -2.33 25.41 -18.42
CA ARG A 323 -1.78 25.73 -17.09
C ARG A 323 -2.73 25.31 -15.97
N ALA A 324 -4.04 25.56 -16.12
CA ALA A 324 -5.04 25.11 -15.14
C ALA A 324 -5.13 23.58 -15.04
N ALA A 325 -5.10 22.88 -16.19
CA ALA A 325 -5.09 21.41 -16.23
C ALA A 325 -3.84 20.84 -15.54
N LEU A 326 -2.67 21.45 -15.75
CA LEU A 326 -1.43 21.06 -15.09
C LEU A 326 -1.48 21.31 -13.58
N GLY A 327 -1.98 22.48 -13.15
CA GLY A 327 -2.17 22.77 -11.72
C GLY A 327 -3.13 21.77 -11.04
N LEU A 328 -4.22 21.39 -11.73
CA LEU A 328 -5.13 20.35 -11.25
C LEU A 328 -4.44 18.98 -11.18
N ALA A 329 -3.65 18.61 -12.19
CA ALA A 329 -2.90 17.36 -12.18
C ALA A 329 -1.95 17.27 -10.98
N VAL A 330 -1.27 18.37 -10.61
CA VAL A 330 -0.41 18.41 -9.42
C VAL A 330 -1.21 18.28 -8.12
N VAL A 331 -2.34 18.97 -7.97
CA VAL A 331 -3.20 18.81 -6.79
C VAL A 331 -3.68 17.35 -6.66
N VAL A 332 -4.06 16.74 -7.78
CA VAL A 332 -4.47 15.33 -7.84
C VAL A 332 -3.30 14.38 -7.51
N GLU A 333 -2.10 14.65 -8.00
CA GLU A 333 -0.89 13.88 -7.69
C GLU A 333 -0.61 13.92 -6.18
N ILE A 334 -0.56 15.11 -5.59
CA ILE A 334 -0.32 15.27 -4.14
C ILE A 334 -1.44 14.58 -3.34
N ALA A 335 -2.71 14.74 -3.74
CA ALA A 335 -3.83 14.07 -3.10
C ALA A 335 -3.70 12.53 -3.15
N SER A 336 -3.18 11.98 -4.25
CA SER A 336 -2.94 10.54 -4.39
C SER A 336 -1.79 10.07 -3.49
N LEU A 337 -0.76 10.90 -3.30
CA LEU A 337 0.37 10.61 -2.41
C LEU A 337 0.00 10.61 -0.92
N VAL A 338 -0.90 11.49 -0.49
CA VAL A 338 -1.30 11.62 0.93
C VAL A 338 -2.59 10.87 1.28
N GLY A 339 -3.33 10.43 0.26
CA GLY A 339 -4.71 9.95 0.42
C GLY A 339 -4.84 8.72 1.33
N ASP A 340 -3.91 7.77 1.24
CA ASP A 340 -3.93 6.56 2.08
C ASP A 340 -3.73 6.89 3.56
N GLU A 341 -2.76 7.76 3.86
CA GLU A 341 -2.46 8.19 5.24
C GLU A 341 -3.63 8.97 5.85
N LEU A 342 -4.22 9.91 5.09
CA LEU A 342 -5.38 10.67 5.56
C LEU A 342 -6.60 9.77 5.78
N ARG A 343 -6.88 8.83 4.87
CA ARG A 343 -7.98 7.87 5.01
C ARG A 343 -7.75 6.94 6.20
N GLY A 344 -6.54 6.41 6.38
CA GLY A 344 -6.20 5.54 7.50
C GLY A 344 -6.37 6.24 8.86
N ARG A 345 -5.92 7.49 8.98
CA ARG A 345 -6.15 8.31 10.18
C ARG A 345 -7.62 8.63 10.41
N ALA A 346 -8.37 8.94 9.35
CA ALA A 346 -9.80 9.19 9.42
C ALA A 346 -10.56 7.95 9.89
N GLN A 347 -10.20 6.76 9.41
CA GLN A 347 -10.75 5.48 9.85
C GLN A 347 -10.42 5.21 11.32
N ALA A 348 -9.18 5.47 11.76
CA ALA A 348 -8.78 5.32 13.16
C ALA A 348 -9.49 6.33 14.08
N GLU A 349 -9.79 7.55 13.61
CA GLU A 349 -10.62 8.50 14.33
C GLU A 349 -12.07 8.01 14.46
N LEU A 350 -12.65 7.52 13.36
CA LEU A 350 -14.01 6.98 13.35
C LEU A 350 -14.14 5.75 14.27
N ALA A 351 -13.19 4.82 14.22
CA ALA A 351 -13.17 3.63 15.09
C ALA A 351 -13.13 4.00 16.58
N ARG A 352 -12.41 5.06 16.96
CA ARG A 352 -12.36 5.53 18.35
C ARG A 352 -13.67 6.12 18.86
N ARG A 353 -14.54 6.61 17.97
CA ARG A 353 -15.84 7.20 18.34
C ARG A 353 -16.97 6.16 18.48
N GLY A 354 -16.71 4.89 18.11
CA GLY A 354 -17.69 3.81 18.19
C GLY A 354 -18.70 3.80 17.02
N PRO A 355 -19.56 2.77 16.95
CA PRO A 355 -20.46 2.53 15.82
C PRO A 355 -21.51 3.63 15.60
N ASP A 356 -21.92 4.34 16.64
CA ASP A 356 -22.91 5.42 16.55
C ASP A 356 -22.41 6.61 15.72
N ALA A 357 -21.10 6.88 15.72
CA ALA A 357 -20.51 7.95 14.94
C ALA A 357 -20.63 7.75 13.42
N LEU A 358 -20.76 6.51 12.97
CA LEU A 358 -20.93 6.16 11.55
C LEU A 358 -22.38 6.39 11.12
N SER A 359 -23.33 6.15 12.02
CA SER A 359 -24.75 6.48 11.83
C SER A 359 -24.96 8.00 11.83
N ASP A 360 -24.35 8.72 12.77
CA ASP A 360 -24.44 10.18 12.84
C ASP A 360 -23.79 10.85 11.62
N ALA A 361 -22.63 10.34 11.15
CA ALA A 361 -21.97 10.84 9.95
C ALA A 361 -22.76 10.60 8.66
N ARG A 362 -23.61 9.56 8.62
CA ARG A 362 -24.54 9.31 7.51
C ARG A 362 -25.74 10.27 7.52
N VAL A 363 -26.15 10.73 8.71
CA VAL A 363 -27.31 11.63 8.91
C VAL A 363 -26.89 13.11 8.75
N SER A 364 -25.67 13.47 9.15
CA SER A 364 -25.12 14.80 8.91
C SER A 364 -24.94 15.05 7.42
N SER A 365 -25.51 16.14 6.89
CA SER A 365 -25.33 16.52 5.48
C SER A 365 -23.85 16.73 5.21
N PRO A 366 -23.18 15.89 4.37
CA PRO A 366 -21.79 16.12 4.04
C PRO A 366 -21.67 17.47 3.33
N ARG A 367 -20.58 18.21 3.54
CA ARG A 367 -20.22 19.34 2.66
C ARG A 367 -20.41 18.90 1.21
N GLY A 368 -21.22 19.66 0.46
CA GLY A 368 -21.66 19.26 -0.87
C GLY A 368 -20.50 19.23 -1.87
N GLY A 369 -20.62 18.41 -2.93
CA GLY A 369 -19.58 18.30 -3.96
C GLY A 369 -19.18 19.63 -4.61
N ALA A 370 -20.12 20.58 -4.71
CA ALA A 370 -19.85 21.92 -5.23
C ALA A 370 -18.90 22.75 -4.34
N GLU A 371 -18.95 22.55 -3.02
CA GLU A 371 -18.06 23.25 -2.10
C GLU A 371 -16.63 22.75 -2.22
N ARG A 372 -16.43 21.42 -2.25
CA ARG A 372 -15.11 20.82 -2.52
C ARG A 372 -14.56 21.24 -3.87
N ALA A 373 -15.40 21.30 -4.91
CA ALA A 373 -14.97 21.75 -6.24
C ALA A 373 -14.44 23.19 -6.23
N ARG A 374 -15.01 24.09 -5.42
CA ARG A 374 -14.51 25.46 -5.24
C ARG A 374 -13.16 25.48 -4.54
N GLU A 375 -12.98 24.70 -3.48
CA GLU A 375 -11.70 24.59 -2.77
C GLU A 375 -10.60 24.04 -3.67
N ILE A 376 -10.89 23.02 -4.48
CA ILE A 376 -9.95 22.47 -5.46
C ILE A 376 -9.57 23.52 -6.50
N THR A 377 -10.54 24.27 -7.02
CA THR A 377 -10.29 25.33 -8.01
C THR A 377 -9.43 26.46 -7.44
N ALA A 378 -9.68 26.87 -6.19
CA ALA A 378 -8.89 27.89 -5.50
C ALA A 378 -7.45 27.40 -5.24
N ALA A 379 -7.27 26.14 -4.85
CA ALA A 379 -5.96 25.52 -4.69
C ALA A 379 -5.15 25.51 -5.99
N VAL A 380 -5.78 25.20 -7.13
CA VAL A 380 -5.14 25.24 -8.45
C VAL A 380 -4.64 26.65 -8.74
N ALA A 381 -5.48 27.68 -8.57
CA ALA A 381 -5.09 29.06 -8.83
C ALA A 381 -3.92 29.49 -7.93
N THR A 382 -3.98 29.13 -6.65
CA THR A 382 -2.95 29.47 -5.65
C THR A 382 -1.62 28.76 -5.92
N LEU A 383 -1.67 27.48 -6.27
CA LEU A 383 -0.48 26.69 -6.64
C LEU A 383 0.22 27.28 -7.88
N LEU A 384 -0.56 27.70 -8.89
CA LEU A 384 -0.01 28.28 -10.10
C LEU A 384 0.65 29.65 -9.85
N ALA A 385 0.13 30.43 -8.91
CA ALA A 385 0.77 31.67 -8.46
C ALA A 385 2.09 31.36 -7.74
N ASP A 386 2.09 30.46 -6.75
CA ASP A 386 3.30 30.05 -6.01
C ASP A 386 4.41 29.46 -6.91
N ALA A 387 4.02 28.73 -7.96
CA ALA A 387 4.98 28.15 -8.92
C ALA A 387 5.54 29.17 -9.92
N SER A 388 4.91 30.34 -10.06
CA SER A 388 5.39 31.43 -10.92
C SER A 388 6.30 32.42 -10.17
N ASP A 389 6.36 32.32 -8.83
CA ASP A 389 7.19 33.11 -7.89
C ASP A 389 8.41 32.33 -7.37
#